data_AF-A0A7W7HNU5-F1
#
_entry.id   AF-A0A7W7HNU5-F1
#
_cell.length_a   1.000
_cell.length_b   1.000
_cell.length_c   1.000
_cell.angle_alpha   90.00
_cell.angle_beta   90.00
_cell.angle_gamma   90.00
#
_symmetry.space_group_name_H-M   'P 1'
#
loop_
_entity.id
_entity.type
_entity.pdbx_description
1 polymer ?
#
loop_
_entity_poly.entity_id
_entity_poly.type
_entity_poly.pdbx_seq_one_letter_code
_entity_poly.pdbx_strand_id
1 'polypeptide(L)'
;MSLPDLSTYTPQRSMPDAEFEGTAVPGLRADYFRKVDGDRVASVGRYRYGGRDVLMAWGYADEKHCRRHAVHDPEHGWQDVVEGCPDVRFLRDGDGPVTGVEVRVPGGGWLRA
;
A
#
# COMPACT_ATOMS: atom_id res chain seq x y z
N MET A 1 -5.82 16.95 2.32
CA MET A 1 -5.57 15.91 3.37
C MET A 1 -4.16 15.40 3.20
N SER A 2 -3.51 14.99 4.29
CA SER A 2 -2.10 14.59 4.29
C SER A 2 -1.93 13.08 4.43
N LEU A 3 -0.73 12.60 4.12
CA LEU A 3 -0.28 11.25 4.46
C LEU A 3 -0.42 10.99 5.98
N PRO A 4 -0.68 9.75 6.39
CA PRO A 4 -0.62 9.36 7.80
C PRO A 4 0.80 9.53 8.37
N ASP A 5 0.92 10.20 9.51
CA ASP A 5 2.14 10.18 10.30
C ASP A 5 2.19 8.89 11.12
N LEU A 6 2.95 7.91 10.62
CA LEU A 6 3.10 6.59 11.23
C LEU A 6 3.73 6.62 12.63
N SER A 7 4.41 7.70 13.03
CA SER A 7 4.96 7.82 14.39
C SER A 7 3.87 7.90 15.46
N THR A 8 2.66 8.28 15.06
CA THR A 8 1.47 8.32 15.94
C THR A 8 0.75 6.98 16.03
N TYR A 9 1.16 5.96 15.26
CA TYR A 9 0.54 4.64 15.22
C TYR A 9 1.41 3.60 15.93
N THR A 10 0.76 2.57 16.46
CA THR A 10 1.43 1.38 16.99
C THR A 10 1.62 0.36 15.86
N PRO A 11 2.84 -0.17 15.66
CA PRO A 11 3.07 -1.31 14.76
C PRO A 11 2.25 -2.51 15.21
N GLN A 12 1.51 -3.12 14.29
CA GLN A 12 0.67 -4.27 14.59
C GLN A 12 1.30 -5.58 14.11
N ARG A 13 1.64 -5.66 12.82
CA ARG A 13 2.23 -6.86 12.21
C ARG A 13 2.95 -6.51 10.91
N SER A 14 3.87 -7.38 10.51
CA SER A 14 4.51 -7.36 9.20
C SER A 14 4.18 -8.64 8.45
N MET A 15 3.95 -8.53 7.15
CA MET A 15 3.66 -9.64 6.24
C MET A 15 4.66 -9.61 5.09
N PRO A 16 5.60 -10.56 5.00
CA PRO A 16 6.36 -10.78 3.77
C PRO A 16 5.44 -11.37 2.69
N ASP A 17 5.84 -11.22 1.43
CA ASP A 17 5.10 -11.68 0.25
C ASP A 17 3.60 -11.32 0.30
N ALA A 18 3.34 -10.07 0.67
CA ALA A 18 2.01 -9.54 0.85
C ALA A 18 1.16 -9.70 -0.42
N GLU A 19 -0.14 -9.83 -0.21
CA GLU A 19 -1.09 -10.08 -1.29
C GLU A 19 -1.91 -8.83 -1.65
N PHE A 20 -2.27 -8.75 -2.93
CA PHE A 20 -3.36 -7.91 -3.41
C PHE A 20 -4.43 -8.83 -4.01
N GLU A 21 -5.68 -8.69 -3.57
CA GLU A 21 -6.82 -9.48 -4.06
C GLU A 21 -6.57 -11.00 -4.06
N GLY A 22 -5.89 -11.51 -3.02
CA GLY A 22 -5.55 -12.93 -2.88
C GLY A 22 -4.39 -13.42 -3.74
N THR A 23 -3.72 -12.53 -4.48
CA THR A 23 -2.50 -12.82 -5.22
C THR A 23 -1.28 -12.32 -4.45
N ALA A 24 -0.48 -13.26 -3.95
CA ALA A 24 0.80 -12.95 -3.30
C ALA A 24 1.80 -12.34 -4.30
N VAL A 25 2.55 -11.34 -3.84
CA VAL A 25 3.61 -10.69 -4.61
C VAL A 25 4.95 -11.00 -3.95
N PRO A 26 5.75 -11.92 -4.50
CA PRO A 26 7.05 -12.26 -3.92
C PRO A 26 7.95 -11.04 -3.77
N GLY A 27 8.48 -10.81 -2.57
CA GLY A 27 9.33 -9.65 -2.24
C GLY A 27 8.59 -8.40 -1.78
N LEU A 28 7.25 -8.38 -1.83
CA LEU A 28 6.44 -7.29 -1.29
C LEU A 28 6.23 -7.48 0.20
N ARG A 29 6.67 -6.52 1.01
CA ARG A 29 6.42 -6.49 2.46
C ARG A 29 5.34 -5.48 2.78
N ALA A 30 4.31 -5.90 3.50
CA ALA A 30 3.32 -4.99 4.09
C ALA A 30 3.53 -4.87 5.60
N ASP A 31 3.72 -3.65 6.09
CA ASP A 31 3.74 -3.32 7.52
C ASP A 31 2.43 -2.63 7.89
N TYR A 32 1.71 -3.22 8.84
CA TYR A 32 0.41 -2.73 9.30
C TYR A 32 0.53 -2.01 10.64
N PHE A 33 -0.11 -0.86 10.72
CA PHE A 33 -0.11 0.04 11.87
C PHE A 33 -1.53 0.37 12.28
N ARG A 34 -1.76 0.54 13.59
CA ARG A 34 -3.08 0.90 14.13
C ARG A 34 -2.99 2.03 15.15
N LYS A 35 -4.05 2.82 15.23
CA LYS A 35 -4.21 3.86 16.25
C LYS A 35 -5.69 3.97 16.63
N VAL A 36 -5.96 4.17 17.92
CA VAL A 36 -7.31 4.55 18.38
C VAL A 36 -7.61 5.97 17.87
N ASP A 37 -8.76 6.13 17.24
CA ASP A 37 -9.25 7.38 16.67
C ASP A 37 -10.72 7.56 17.10
N GLY A 38 -10.92 8.14 18.28
CA GLY A 38 -12.24 8.22 18.92
C GLY A 38 -12.79 6.84 19.28
N ASP A 39 -13.95 6.51 18.73
CA ASP A 39 -14.62 5.22 18.86
C ASP A 39 -14.18 4.18 17.82
N ARG A 40 -13.29 4.57 16.89
CA ARG A 40 -12.80 3.72 15.81
C ARG A 40 -11.32 3.44 15.92
N VAL A 41 -10.84 2.51 15.09
CA VAL A 41 -9.43 2.17 14.98
C VAL A 41 -8.96 2.50 13.57
N ALA A 42 -8.15 3.55 13.44
CA ALA A 42 -7.47 3.86 12.20
C ALA A 42 -6.42 2.77 11.91
N SER A 43 -6.35 2.35 10.66
CA SER A 43 -5.45 1.30 10.19
C SER A 43 -4.70 1.77 8.94
N VAL A 44 -3.39 1.55 8.89
CA VAL A 44 -2.52 1.90 7.75
C VAL A 44 -1.69 0.69 7.36
N GLY A 45 -1.64 0.38 6.07
CA GLY A 45 -0.68 -0.55 5.48
C GLY A 45 0.37 0.22 4.68
N ARG A 46 1.65 0.05 5.02
CA ARG A 46 2.80 0.55 4.26
C ARG A 46 3.44 -0.60 3.51
N TYR A 47 3.54 -0.48 2.19
CA TYR A 47 4.02 -1.52 1.31
C TYR A 47 5.40 -1.17 0.77
N ARG A 48 6.33 -2.12 0.90
CA ARG A 48 7.72 -1.98 0.48
C ARG A 48 8.13 -3.12 -0.44
N TYR A 49 8.83 -2.81 -1.52
CA TYR A 49 9.36 -3.78 -2.47
C TYR A 49 10.84 -3.48 -2.71
N GLY A 50 11.69 -4.51 -2.68
CA GLY A 50 13.14 -4.31 -2.78
C GLY A 50 13.72 -3.33 -1.74
N GLY A 51 13.07 -3.21 -0.57
CA GLY A 51 13.43 -2.27 0.49
C GLY A 51 12.98 -0.82 0.29
N ARG A 52 12.31 -0.50 -0.83
CA ARG A 52 11.79 0.84 -1.15
C ARG A 52 10.30 0.93 -0.88
N ASP A 53 9.81 2.12 -0.51
CA ASP A 53 8.38 2.37 -0.41
C ASP A 53 7.72 2.34 -1.79
N VAL A 54 6.54 1.72 -1.84
CA VAL A 54 5.73 1.61 -3.06
C VAL A 54 4.41 2.32 -2.88
N LEU A 55 3.67 2.00 -1.82
CA LEU A 55 2.40 2.66 -1.53
C LEU A 55 2.07 2.62 -0.03
N MET A 56 1.20 3.53 0.39
CA MET A 56 0.48 3.45 1.65
C MET A 56 -1.02 3.46 1.37
N ALA A 57 -1.76 2.59 2.06
CA ALA A 57 -3.22 2.56 2.01
C ALA A 57 -3.78 2.57 3.44
N TRP A 58 -4.84 3.33 3.67
CA TRP A 58 -5.40 3.50 5.01
C TRP A 58 -6.90 3.71 5.01
N GLY A 59 -7.48 3.51 6.19
CA GLY A 59 -8.89 3.63 6.48
C GLY A 59 -9.12 3.26 7.93
N TYR A 60 -10.27 2.68 8.23
CA TYR A 60 -10.57 2.15 9.55
C TYR A 60 -10.61 0.62 9.55
N ALA A 61 -10.29 0.00 10.68
CA ALA A 61 -10.21 -1.45 10.81
C ALA A 61 -11.56 -2.17 10.68
N ASP A 62 -12.66 -1.44 10.82
CA ASP A 62 -14.05 -1.89 10.62
C ASP A 62 -14.52 -1.74 9.16
N GLU A 63 -13.70 -1.16 8.27
CA GLU A 63 -14.00 -1.00 6.85
C GLU A 63 -13.41 -2.17 6.03
N LYS A 64 -14.20 -2.68 5.08
CA LYS A 64 -13.76 -3.75 4.16
C LYS A 64 -12.69 -3.26 3.17
N HIS A 65 -12.75 -1.99 2.80
CA HIS A 65 -11.90 -1.39 1.76
C HIS A 65 -11.11 -0.22 2.34
N CYS A 66 -9.92 0.01 1.79
CA CYS A 66 -9.14 1.19 2.11
C CYS A 66 -9.94 2.43 1.71
N ARG A 67 -9.98 3.40 2.61
CA ARG A 67 -10.63 4.68 2.34
C ARG A 67 -9.78 5.54 1.42
N ARG A 68 -8.46 5.43 1.53
CA ARG A 68 -7.47 6.23 0.80
C ARG A 68 -6.19 5.47 0.55
N HIS A 69 -5.41 5.97 -0.40
CA HIS A 69 -4.04 5.57 -0.62
C HIS A 69 -3.17 6.71 -1.17
N ALA A 70 -1.87 6.49 -1.17
CA ALA A 70 -0.86 7.29 -1.84
C ALA A 70 0.25 6.38 -2.35
N VAL A 71 0.84 6.72 -3.50
CA VAL A 71 1.93 5.97 -4.14
C VAL A 71 3.25 6.70 -3.91
N HIS A 72 4.34 5.97 -3.72
CA HIS A 72 5.67 6.54 -3.56
C HIS A 72 6.45 6.42 -4.87
N ASP A 73 6.71 7.54 -5.51
CA ASP A 73 7.62 7.64 -6.65
C ASP A 73 9.07 7.66 -6.15
N PRO A 74 9.98 6.84 -6.68
CA PRO A 74 11.36 6.78 -6.19
C PRO A 74 12.16 8.07 -6.45
N GLU A 75 11.77 8.89 -7.42
CA GLU A 75 12.42 10.15 -7.79
C GLU A 75 11.72 11.35 -7.15
N HIS A 76 10.40 11.32 -7.05
CA HIS A 76 9.57 12.45 -6.64
C HIS A 76 8.95 12.29 -5.24
N GLY A 77 9.14 11.13 -4.59
CA GLY A 77 8.59 10.83 -3.28
C GLY A 77 7.10 10.50 -3.29
N TRP A 78 6.45 10.67 -2.15
CA TRP A 78 5.01 10.42 -2.01
C TRP A 78 4.17 11.35 -2.90
N GLN A 79 3.35 10.73 -3.73
CA GLN A 79 2.39 11.39 -4.60
C GLN A 79 1.13 11.79 -3.84
N ASP A 80 0.24 12.52 -4.53
CA ASP A 80 -1.03 12.97 -3.97
C ASP A 80 -1.89 11.81 -3.42
N VAL A 81 -2.66 12.14 -2.38
CA VAL A 81 -3.61 11.23 -1.75
C VAL A 81 -4.83 11.03 -2.66
N VAL A 82 -5.20 9.78 -2.87
CA VAL A 82 -6.36 9.36 -3.68
C VAL A 82 -7.37 8.63 -2.79
N GLU A 83 -8.66 8.83 -3.05
CA GLU A 83 -9.74 8.10 -2.38
C GLU A 83 -9.86 6.66 -2.94
N GLY A 84 -10.19 5.72 -2.06
CA GLY A 84 -10.33 4.30 -2.38
C GLY A 84 -9.03 3.49 -2.30
N CYS A 85 -9.14 2.22 -2.68
CA CYS A 85 -8.02 1.28 -2.75
C CYS A 85 -7.05 1.63 -3.90
N PRO A 86 -5.76 1.28 -3.78
CA PRO A 86 -4.82 1.38 -4.89
C PRO A 86 -5.21 0.45 -6.03
N ASP A 87 -4.95 0.88 -7.26
CA ASP A 87 -5.09 0.07 -8.48
C ASP A 87 -3.72 -0.55 -8.79
N VAL A 88 -3.66 -1.89 -8.81
CA VAL A 88 -2.42 -2.68 -8.87
C VAL A 88 -2.46 -3.63 -10.05
N ARG A 89 -1.38 -3.67 -10.83
CA ARG A 89 -1.14 -4.67 -11.88
C ARG A 89 -0.02 -5.61 -11.46
N PHE A 90 -0.20 -6.88 -11.77
CA PHE A 90 0.83 -7.89 -11.58
C PHE A 90 1.70 -8.01 -12.82
N LEU A 91 3.02 -8.02 -12.62
CA LEU A 91 3.98 -8.32 -13.66
C LEU A 91 4.26 -9.83 -13.66
N ARG A 92 4.22 -10.44 -14.85
CA ARG A 92 4.43 -11.88 -15.09
C ARG A 92 5.10 -12.07 -16.45
N ASP A 93 5.92 -13.11 -16.56
CA ASP A 93 6.44 -13.59 -17.84
C ASP A 93 5.49 -14.67 -18.40
N GLY A 94 4.62 -14.30 -19.34
CA GLY A 94 3.57 -15.19 -19.85
C GLY A 94 2.63 -15.66 -18.75
N ASP A 95 2.36 -16.96 -18.69
CA ASP A 95 1.55 -17.60 -17.63
C ASP A 95 2.38 -17.95 -16.37
N GLY A 96 3.60 -17.40 -16.28
CA GLY A 96 4.50 -17.61 -15.15
C GLY A 96 4.03 -16.97 -13.84
N PRO A 97 4.79 -17.19 -12.75
CA PRO A 97 4.50 -16.58 -11.44
C PRO A 97 4.60 -15.06 -11.50
N VAL A 98 4.01 -14.39 -10.50
CA VAL A 98 4.16 -12.95 -10.29
C VAL A 98 5.63 -12.63 -9.97
N THR A 99 6.19 -11.70 -10.73
CA THR A 99 7.59 -11.24 -10.59
C THR A 99 7.69 -9.79 -10.09
N GLY A 100 6.56 -9.10 -9.96
CA GLY A 100 6.51 -7.74 -9.41
C GLY A 100 5.13 -7.11 -9.57
N VAL A 101 5.04 -5.81 -9.29
CA VAL A 101 3.81 -5.03 -9.41
C VAL A 101 4.05 -3.68 -10.04
N GLU A 102 2.99 -3.15 -10.64
CA GLU A 102 2.86 -1.73 -10.94
C GLU A 102 1.66 -1.16 -10.19
N VAL A 103 1.78 0.08 -9.73
CA VAL A 103 0.71 0.78 -9.01
C VAL A 103 0.34 2.03 -9.78
N ARG A 104 -0.96 2.27 -9.94
CA ARG A 104 -1.44 3.43 -10.67
C ARG A 104 -1.20 4.71 -9.86
N VAL A 105 -0.57 5.70 -10.49
CA VAL A 105 -0.36 7.03 -9.88
C VAL A 105 -1.56 7.95 -10.17
N PRO A 106 -1.77 9.02 -9.39
CA PRO A 106 -2.91 9.93 -9.57
C PRO A 106 -3.03 10.54 -10.98
N GLY A 107 -1.89 10.78 -11.65
CA GLY A 107 -1.83 11.25 -13.04
C GLY A 107 -2.24 10.23 -14.11
N GLY A 108 -2.62 9.00 -13.72
CA GLY A 108 -3.10 7.95 -14.63
C GLY A 108 -2.02 7.02 -15.19
N GLY A 109 -0.75 7.29 -14.90
CA GLY A 109 0.38 6.41 -15.23
C GLY A 109 0.51 5.20 -14.30
N TRP A 110 1.46 4.33 -14.60
CA TRP A 110 1.78 3.14 -13.81
C TRP A 110 3.22 3.21 -13.35
N LEU A 111 3.45 3.05 -12.05
CA LEU A 111 4.77 3.04 -11.45
C LEU A 111 5.14 1.61 -11.07
N ARG A 112 6.25 1.13 -11.62
CA ARG A 112 6.80 -0.18 -11.31
C ARG A 112 7.58 -0.16 -10.00
N ALA A 113 7.31 -1.15 -9.16
CA ALA A 113 8.03 -1.42 -7.92
C ALA A 113 9.31 -2.22 -8.15
#